data_AF-A0A6G2VNF9-F1
#
_entry.id   AF-A0A6G2VNF9-F1
#
_cell.length_a   1.000
_cell.length_b   1.000
_cell.length_c   1.000
_cell.angle_alpha   90.00
_cell.angle_beta   90.00
_cell.angle_gamma   90.00
#
_symmetry.space_group_name_H-M   'P 1'
#
loop_
_entity.id
_entity.type
_entity.pdbx_description
1 polymer ?
#
loop_
_entity_poly.entity_id
_entity_poly.type
_entity_poly.pdbx_seq_one_letter_code
_entity_poly.pdbx_strand_id
1 'polypeptide(L)'
;LPVFNSHAIETRLHHIPGLSEHYLYFNDDVFVGRRVTPEHFFFGSGLMKVPVSPLKIGIGKPHSEETATNSASKNVRRLLLEKFGRMTTNNFMHTPLPQQRGALQALEELFPEDVSRTTASRFRSPQDIAMTAPLLYQYALMTGRGVPGKFSFRYVNISRPDADRRLADLRRNRRFDFFCLNDVDVPPEEREQVSVRMHEFLENYFPFPSPFEKQEPGTGSAGSAETQS
;
A
#
# COMPACT_ATOMS: atom_id res chain seq x y z
N LEU A 1 -17.10 -5.16 14.78
CA LEU A 1 -16.14 -5.26 15.91
C LEU A 1 -14.74 -5.40 15.30
N PRO A 2 -13.69 -4.79 15.88
CA PRO A 2 -12.53 -4.33 15.11
C PRO A 2 -11.84 -5.46 14.32
N VAL A 3 -11.47 -5.15 13.07
CA VAL A 3 -10.74 -6.03 12.15
C VAL A 3 -9.28 -5.59 12.17
N PHE A 4 -8.38 -6.53 12.49
CA PHE A 4 -6.93 -6.35 12.55
C PHE A 4 -6.26 -7.08 11.39
N ASN A 5 -6.83 -6.92 10.19
CA ASN A 5 -6.39 -7.59 8.99
C ASN A 5 -6.50 -6.64 7.80
N SER A 6 -5.36 -6.18 7.28
CA SER A 6 -5.33 -5.30 6.12
C SER A 6 -6.02 -5.94 4.91
N HIS A 7 -5.81 -7.26 4.67
CA HIS A 7 -6.46 -7.97 3.56
C HIS A 7 -7.99 -7.88 3.63
N ALA A 8 -8.56 -8.02 4.84
CA ALA A 8 -10.00 -7.93 5.05
C ALA A 8 -10.56 -6.51 4.90
N ILE A 9 -9.77 -5.48 5.26
CA ILE A 9 -10.15 -4.08 5.04
C ILE A 9 -10.08 -3.73 3.56
N GLU A 10 -9.02 -4.19 2.89
CA GLU A 10 -8.74 -4.01 1.48
C GLU A 10 -9.84 -4.54 0.57
N THR A 11 -10.53 -5.62 0.96
CA THR A 11 -11.67 -6.15 0.18
C THR A 11 -12.89 -5.22 0.13
N ARG A 12 -12.93 -4.18 0.97
CA ARG A 12 -14.09 -3.28 1.11
C ARG A 12 -13.82 -1.84 0.70
N LEU A 13 -12.59 -1.47 0.36
CA LEU A 13 -12.22 -0.08 0.07
C LEU A 13 -13.06 0.54 -1.06
N HIS A 14 -13.34 -0.20 -2.13
CA HIS A 14 -14.12 0.28 -3.27
C HIS A 14 -15.60 0.53 -2.98
N HIS A 15 -16.09 0.17 -1.80
CA HIS A 15 -17.45 0.45 -1.33
C HIS A 15 -17.59 1.79 -0.61
N ILE A 16 -16.49 2.53 -0.39
CA ILE A 16 -16.55 3.84 0.26
C ILE A 16 -17.43 4.79 -0.58
N PRO A 17 -18.52 5.34 -0.02
CA PRO A 17 -19.39 6.25 -0.76
C PRO A 17 -18.64 7.48 -1.24
N GLY A 18 -18.88 7.89 -2.49
CA GLY A 18 -18.22 9.05 -3.10
C GLY A 18 -16.77 8.82 -3.54
N LEU A 19 -16.23 7.60 -3.41
CA LEU A 19 -14.89 7.28 -3.91
C LEU A 19 -14.83 7.39 -5.44
N SER A 20 -13.82 8.09 -5.95
CA SER A 20 -13.54 8.24 -7.39
C SER A 20 -13.31 6.88 -8.07
N GLU A 21 -13.56 6.81 -9.37
CA GLU A 21 -13.22 5.61 -10.17
C GLU A 21 -11.72 5.31 -10.10
N HIS A 22 -10.90 6.36 -10.14
CA HIS A 22 -9.45 6.29 -9.92
C HIS A 22 -9.13 6.90 -8.57
N TYR A 23 -8.53 6.10 -7.69
CA TYR A 23 -8.10 6.55 -6.37
C TYR A 23 -6.77 5.91 -5.98
N LEU A 24 -6.13 6.44 -4.94
CA LEU A 24 -4.90 5.89 -4.39
C LEU A 24 -5.20 5.30 -3.02
N TYR A 25 -4.68 4.10 -2.78
CA TYR A 25 -4.64 3.51 -1.45
C TYR A 25 -3.22 3.60 -0.91
N PHE A 26 -3.08 4.18 0.29
CA PHE A 26 -1.83 4.27 1.03
C PHE A 26 -1.95 3.35 2.25
N ASN A 27 -1.00 2.44 2.39
CA ASN A 27 -0.81 1.76 3.67
C ASN A 27 -0.08 2.69 4.67
N ASP A 28 -0.12 2.35 5.96
CA ASP A 28 0.42 3.15 7.07
C ASP A 28 1.94 3.37 7.02
N ASP A 29 2.66 2.46 6.38
CA ASP A 29 4.12 2.48 6.24
C ASP A 29 4.62 3.03 4.90
N VAL A 30 3.75 3.64 4.09
CA VAL A 30 4.07 4.11 2.72
C VAL A 30 3.94 5.62 2.60
N PHE A 31 4.99 6.26 2.07
CA PHE A 31 5.11 7.71 1.99
C PHE A 31 5.49 8.21 0.60
N VAL A 32 5.08 9.44 0.30
CA VAL A 32 5.51 10.19 -0.89
C VAL A 32 6.89 10.83 -0.64
N GLY A 33 7.89 10.51 -1.46
CA GLY A 33 9.26 11.02 -1.30
C GLY A 33 9.52 12.38 -1.96
N ARG A 34 8.90 12.62 -3.11
CA ARG A 34 9.01 13.89 -3.84
C ARG A 34 7.66 14.29 -4.39
N ARG A 35 7.54 15.51 -4.92
CA ARG A 35 6.31 15.94 -5.57
C ARG A 35 5.93 14.96 -6.68
N VAL A 36 4.73 14.39 -6.58
CA VAL A 36 4.12 13.52 -7.59
C VAL A 36 2.84 14.16 -8.12
N THR A 37 2.35 13.62 -9.23
CA THR A 37 1.14 14.07 -9.93
C THR A 37 0.26 12.85 -10.27
N PRO A 38 -1.01 13.02 -10.64
CA PRO A 38 -1.86 11.90 -11.07
C PRO A 38 -1.23 11.03 -12.17
N GLU A 39 -0.43 11.64 -13.06
CA GLU A 39 0.26 10.95 -14.15
C GLU A 39 1.36 10.01 -13.65
N HIS A 40 1.79 10.08 -12.39
CA HIS A 40 2.66 9.04 -11.82
C HIS A 40 1.91 7.70 -11.68
N PHE A 41 0.59 7.75 -11.51
CA PHE A 41 -0.24 6.60 -11.14
C PHE A 41 -1.14 6.11 -12.28
N PHE A 42 -1.58 7.01 -13.14
CA PHE A 42 -2.47 6.70 -14.26
C PHE A 42 -1.93 7.31 -15.55
N PHE A 43 -2.16 6.65 -16.68
CA PHE A 43 -1.98 7.27 -17.99
C PHE A 43 -3.18 8.17 -18.31
N GLY A 44 -3.04 9.10 -19.26
CA GLY A 44 -4.15 9.95 -19.71
C GLY A 44 -5.34 9.15 -20.29
N SER A 45 -5.13 7.88 -20.67
CA SER A 45 -6.17 6.92 -21.05
C SER A 45 -6.93 6.31 -19.88
N GLY A 46 -6.56 6.62 -18.63
CA GLY A 46 -7.12 6.03 -17.42
C GLY A 46 -6.51 4.68 -17.01
N LEU A 47 -5.55 4.14 -17.78
CA LEU A 47 -4.86 2.89 -17.45
C LEU A 47 -3.96 3.06 -16.22
N MET A 48 -3.94 2.05 -15.34
CA MET A 48 -3.07 2.06 -14.16
C MET A 48 -1.60 1.86 -14.54
N LYS A 49 -0.71 2.61 -13.90
CA LYS A 49 0.75 2.34 -13.86
C LYS A 49 1.03 1.37 -12.73
N VAL A 50 1.15 0.09 -13.08
CA VAL A 50 1.28 -1.00 -12.12
C VAL A 50 2.71 -1.07 -11.59
N PRO A 51 2.95 -0.96 -10.26
CA PRO A 51 4.29 -0.96 -9.67
C PRO A 51 4.86 -2.38 -9.57
N VAL A 52 5.29 -2.95 -10.70
CA VAL A 52 5.84 -4.32 -10.74
C VAL A 52 7.17 -4.38 -10.00
N SER A 53 7.29 -5.30 -9.04
CA SER A 53 8.54 -5.53 -8.31
C SER A 53 9.47 -6.47 -9.10
N PRO A 54 10.80 -6.29 -8.99
CA PRO A 54 11.74 -7.31 -9.46
C PRO A 54 11.64 -8.62 -8.65
N LEU A 55 11.15 -8.54 -7.41
CA LEU A 55 10.93 -9.71 -6.55
C LEU A 55 9.76 -10.56 -7.07
N LYS A 56 9.84 -11.87 -6.86
CA LYS A 56 8.84 -12.84 -7.31
C LYS A 56 8.08 -13.44 -6.13
N ILE A 57 6.85 -13.87 -6.40
CA ILE A 57 6.03 -14.64 -5.45
C ILE A 57 6.63 -16.04 -5.33
N GLY A 58 6.84 -16.55 -4.10
CA GLY A 58 7.42 -17.87 -3.86
C GLY A 58 6.67 -19.01 -4.54
N ILE A 59 7.37 -20.08 -4.94
CA ILE A 59 6.79 -21.26 -5.62
C ILE A 59 6.16 -22.21 -4.57
N GLY A 60 5.18 -23.02 -4.99
CA GLY A 60 4.55 -24.04 -4.15
C GLY A 60 3.25 -23.58 -3.47
N LYS A 61 2.66 -24.47 -2.67
CA LYS A 61 1.44 -24.19 -1.87
C LYS A 61 1.77 -23.32 -0.66
N PRO A 62 0.79 -22.58 -0.09
CA PRO A 62 0.92 -21.96 1.21
C PRO A 62 1.30 -22.98 2.31
N HIS A 63 2.21 -22.64 3.23
CA HIS A 63 2.57 -23.40 4.42
C HIS A 63 2.61 -22.51 5.67
N SER A 64 2.57 -23.11 6.86
CA SER A 64 2.37 -22.38 8.13
C SER A 64 3.53 -21.46 8.53
N GLU A 65 4.73 -21.68 8.01
CA GLU A 65 5.93 -20.92 8.35
C GLU A 65 6.19 -19.74 7.40
N GLU A 66 5.37 -19.55 6.36
CA GLU A 66 5.54 -18.43 5.44
C GLU A 66 4.76 -17.19 5.86
N THR A 67 5.24 -16.02 5.43
CA THR A 67 4.55 -14.76 5.71
C THR A 67 3.12 -14.76 5.14
N ALA A 68 2.18 -14.18 5.86
CA ALA A 68 0.79 -14.07 5.43
C ALA A 68 0.64 -13.42 4.04
N THR A 69 1.53 -12.46 3.71
CA THR A 69 1.59 -11.82 2.39
C THR A 69 1.94 -12.80 1.27
N ASN A 70 2.86 -13.74 1.51
CA ASN A 70 3.24 -14.75 0.52
C ASN A 70 2.11 -15.78 0.33
N SER A 71 1.48 -16.22 1.43
CA SER A 71 0.28 -17.09 1.38
C SER A 71 -0.85 -16.45 0.56
N ALA A 72 -1.18 -15.19 0.83
CA ALA A 72 -2.21 -14.47 0.08
C ALA A 72 -1.87 -14.32 -1.41
N SER A 73 -0.60 -14.07 -1.73
CA SER A 73 -0.12 -14.00 -3.12
C SER A 73 -0.23 -15.33 -3.86
N LYS A 74 0.05 -16.46 -3.17
CA LYS A 74 -0.14 -17.81 -3.72
C LYS A 74 -1.62 -18.14 -3.93
N ASN A 75 -2.50 -17.73 -3.03
CA ASN A 75 -3.95 -17.89 -3.20
C ASN A 75 -4.45 -17.11 -4.42
N VAL A 76 -4.02 -15.87 -4.59
CA VAL A 76 -4.32 -15.06 -5.78
C VAL A 76 -3.83 -15.73 -7.06
N ARG A 77 -2.59 -16.25 -7.07
CA ARG A 77 -2.06 -16.99 -8.21
C ARG A 77 -2.95 -18.18 -8.57
N ARG A 78 -3.41 -18.96 -7.58
CA ARG A 78 -4.32 -20.09 -7.80
C ARG A 78 -5.62 -19.62 -8.47
N LEU A 79 -6.26 -18.59 -7.94
CA LEU A 79 -7.51 -18.05 -8.49
C LEU A 79 -7.37 -17.60 -9.94
N LEU A 80 -6.28 -16.88 -10.25
CA LEU A 80 -6.04 -16.40 -11.60
C LEU A 80 -5.67 -17.51 -12.57
N LEU A 81 -4.96 -18.55 -12.10
CA LEU A 81 -4.66 -19.73 -12.90
C LEU A 81 -5.96 -20.49 -13.24
N GLU A 82 -6.82 -20.73 -12.24
CA GLU A 82 -8.11 -21.41 -12.43
C GLU A 82 -9.05 -20.61 -13.35
N LYS A 83 -9.12 -19.29 -13.18
CA LYS A 83 -10.04 -18.44 -13.96
C LYS A 83 -9.57 -18.14 -15.38
N PHE A 84 -8.27 -17.89 -15.57
CA PHE A 84 -7.72 -17.36 -16.83
C PHE A 84 -6.71 -18.30 -17.49
N GLY A 85 -6.35 -19.42 -16.87
CA GLY A 85 -5.31 -20.33 -17.38
C GLY A 85 -3.91 -19.71 -17.39
N ARG A 86 -3.68 -18.63 -16.64
CA ARG A 86 -2.42 -17.87 -16.65
C ARG A 86 -1.73 -17.89 -15.30
N MET A 87 -0.50 -18.36 -15.29
CA MET A 87 0.36 -18.37 -14.11
C MET A 87 0.99 -17.00 -13.88
N THR A 88 0.94 -16.49 -12.65
CA THR A 88 1.56 -15.21 -12.25
C THR A 88 2.73 -15.42 -11.31
N THR A 89 3.83 -14.70 -11.55
CA THR A 89 5.06 -14.81 -10.74
C THR A 89 5.52 -13.48 -10.17
N ASN A 90 5.05 -12.36 -10.72
CA ASN A 90 5.46 -11.04 -10.29
C ASN A 90 4.86 -10.69 -8.93
N ASN A 91 5.70 -10.14 -8.05
CA ASN A 91 5.22 -9.38 -6.91
C ASN A 91 5.13 -7.88 -7.29
N PHE A 92 4.60 -7.05 -6.40
CA PHE A 92 4.44 -5.61 -6.62
C PHE A 92 5.19 -4.82 -5.55
N MET A 93 5.61 -3.61 -5.90
CA MET A 93 6.31 -2.74 -4.96
C MET A 93 5.33 -2.24 -3.90
N HIS A 94 5.85 -2.07 -2.69
CA HIS A 94 5.08 -1.52 -1.57
C HIS A 94 5.06 0.02 -1.64
N THR A 95 4.31 0.54 -2.60
CA THR A 95 4.17 1.96 -2.95
C THR A 95 2.72 2.41 -2.73
N PRO A 96 2.39 3.70 -2.87
CA PRO A 96 0.99 4.08 -2.98
C PRO A 96 0.37 3.33 -4.16
N LEU A 97 -0.77 2.72 -3.91
CA LEU A 97 -1.36 1.75 -4.81
C LEU A 97 -2.44 2.45 -5.65
N PRO A 98 -2.22 2.71 -6.96
CA PRO A 98 -3.31 3.11 -7.84
C PRO A 98 -4.38 2.04 -7.86
N GLN A 99 -5.63 2.44 -7.65
CA GLN A 99 -6.80 1.57 -7.66
C GLN A 99 -7.79 2.01 -8.74
N GLN A 100 -8.53 1.04 -9.26
CA GLN A 100 -9.68 1.27 -10.15
C GLN A 100 -10.91 0.63 -9.51
N ARG A 101 -11.89 1.46 -9.15
CA ARG A 101 -13.07 1.04 -8.39
C ARG A 101 -13.88 -0.01 -9.16
N GLY A 102 -14.12 0.21 -10.46
CA GLY A 102 -14.83 -0.76 -11.31
C GLY A 102 -14.07 -2.08 -11.51
N ALA A 103 -12.73 -2.06 -11.47
CA ALA A 103 -11.94 -3.29 -11.55
C ALA A 103 -12.02 -4.11 -10.26
N LEU A 104 -12.06 -3.46 -9.10
CA LEU A 104 -12.26 -4.12 -7.80
C LEU A 104 -13.66 -4.70 -7.67
N GLN A 105 -14.70 -4.00 -8.16
CA GLN A 105 -16.07 -4.54 -8.24
C GLN A 105 -16.12 -5.81 -9.11
N ALA A 106 -15.52 -5.78 -10.30
CA ALA A 106 -15.44 -6.96 -11.16
C ALA A 106 -14.70 -8.13 -10.48
N LEU A 107 -13.69 -7.87 -9.67
CA LEU A 107 -12.97 -8.90 -8.91
C LEU A 107 -13.79 -9.49 -7.77
N GLU A 108 -14.59 -8.68 -7.09
CA GLU A 108 -15.55 -9.14 -6.09
C GLU A 108 -16.61 -10.05 -6.69
N GLU A 109 -17.12 -9.72 -7.89
CA GLU A 109 -18.05 -10.58 -8.64
C GLU A 109 -17.40 -11.86 -9.17
N LEU A 110 -16.12 -11.80 -9.54
CA LEU A 110 -15.38 -12.96 -10.06
C LEU A 110 -15.00 -13.97 -8.98
N PHE A 111 -14.74 -13.51 -7.76
CA PHE A 111 -14.25 -14.33 -6.65
C PHE A 111 -15.04 -14.10 -5.35
N PRO A 112 -16.38 -14.22 -5.38
CA PRO A 112 -17.23 -13.80 -4.26
C PRO A 112 -16.96 -14.59 -2.99
N GLU A 113 -16.66 -15.89 -3.11
CA GLU A 113 -16.36 -16.76 -1.97
C GLU A 113 -15.03 -16.40 -1.29
N ASP A 114 -13.97 -16.19 -2.07
CA ASP A 114 -12.65 -15.82 -1.54
C ASP A 114 -12.64 -14.41 -0.94
N VAL A 115 -13.36 -13.48 -1.57
CA VAL A 115 -13.53 -12.11 -1.06
C VAL A 115 -14.35 -12.13 0.23
N SER A 116 -15.47 -12.85 0.29
CA SER A 116 -16.30 -12.96 1.49
C SER A 116 -15.53 -13.59 2.65
N ARG A 117 -14.80 -14.67 2.40
CA ARG A 117 -13.96 -15.35 3.40
C ARG A 117 -12.87 -14.44 3.97
N THR A 118 -12.18 -13.72 3.09
CA THR A 118 -11.14 -12.76 3.50
C THR A 118 -11.75 -11.60 4.30
N THR A 119 -12.88 -11.05 3.84
CA THR A 119 -13.61 -9.97 4.52
C THR A 119 -14.01 -10.34 5.96
N ALA A 120 -14.41 -11.60 6.18
CA ALA A 120 -14.81 -12.09 7.49
C ALA A 120 -13.63 -12.37 8.45
N SER A 121 -12.39 -12.34 7.97
CA SER A 121 -11.21 -12.73 8.75
C SER A 121 -10.71 -11.58 9.64
N ARG A 122 -10.99 -11.67 10.94
CA ARG A 122 -10.64 -10.64 11.93
C ARG A 122 -9.13 -10.44 12.13
N PHE A 123 -8.35 -11.50 11.94
CA PHE A 123 -6.89 -11.53 11.93
C PHE A 123 -6.41 -12.11 10.61
N ARG A 124 -5.15 -11.86 10.24
CA ARG A 124 -4.55 -12.43 9.03
C ARG A 124 -4.68 -13.95 9.01
N SER A 125 -5.15 -14.47 7.88
CA SER A 125 -5.33 -15.90 7.64
C SER A 125 -4.49 -16.38 6.45
N PRO A 126 -3.92 -17.60 6.49
CA PRO A 126 -3.29 -18.20 5.31
C PRO A 126 -4.25 -18.41 4.13
N GLN A 127 -5.57 -18.32 4.35
CA GLN A 127 -6.60 -18.41 3.31
C GLN A 127 -7.04 -17.06 2.72
N ASP A 128 -6.47 -15.96 3.23
CA ASP A 128 -6.75 -14.62 2.72
C ASP A 128 -6.30 -14.46 1.27
N ILE A 129 -6.92 -13.52 0.57
CA ILE A 129 -6.39 -12.96 -0.67
C ILE A 129 -6.01 -11.50 -0.44
N ALA A 130 -4.95 -11.04 -1.10
CA ALA A 130 -4.60 -9.63 -1.07
C ALA A 130 -5.22 -8.94 -2.30
N MET A 131 -6.35 -8.26 -2.04
CA MET A 131 -7.26 -7.71 -3.05
C MET A 131 -6.61 -6.59 -3.86
N THR A 132 -5.96 -5.64 -3.18
CA THR A 132 -5.39 -4.44 -3.80
C THR A 132 -4.08 -4.74 -4.55
N ALA A 133 -3.23 -5.60 -3.99
CA ALA A 133 -2.08 -6.20 -4.66
C ALA A 133 -1.75 -7.54 -3.97
N PRO A 134 -1.62 -8.66 -4.71
CA PRO A 134 -1.42 -8.72 -6.16
C PRO A 134 -2.69 -8.86 -7.01
N LEU A 135 -3.88 -9.11 -6.44
CA LEU A 135 -5.05 -9.52 -7.23
C LEU A 135 -5.47 -8.48 -8.28
N LEU A 136 -5.72 -7.23 -7.87
CA LEU A 136 -6.08 -6.15 -8.80
C LEU A 136 -5.03 -5.96 -9.89
N TYR A 137 -3.74 -5.97 -9.54
CA TYR A 137 -2.68 -5.69 -10.49
C TYR A 137 -2.44 -6.79 -11.50
N GLN A 138 -2.49 -8.05 -11.07
CA GLN A 138 -2.41 -9.16 -12.01
C GLN A 138 -3.63 -9.15 -12.94
N TYR A 139 -4.84 -8.94 -12.40
CA TYR A 139 -6.04 -8.79 -13.21
C TYR A 139 -5.92 -7.64 -14.22
N ALA A 140 -5.41 -6.48 -13.79
CA ALA A 140 -5.25 -5.31 -14.65
C ALA A 140 -4.24 -5.56 -15.77
N LEU A 141 -3.11 -6.23 -15.49
CA LEU A 141 -2.13 -6.62 -16.50
C LEU A 141 -2.69 -7.65 -17.48
N MET A 142 -3.53 -8.59 -17.01
CA MET A 142 -4.13 -9.63 -17.87
C MET A 142 -5.25 -9.10 -18.78
N THR A 143 -6.01 -8.12 -18.30
CA THR A 143 -7.20 -7.59 -18.99
C THR A 143 -6.95 -6.27 -19.72
N GLY A 144 -5.71 -5.78 -19.74
CA GLY A 144 -5.34 -4.54 -20.42
C GLY A 144 -5.81 -3.27 -19.69
N ARG A 145 -6.14 -3.34 -18.39
CA ARG A 145 -6.51 -2.20 -17.55
C ARG A 145 -5.31 -1.51 -16.89
N GLY A 146 -4.14 -2.15 -16.95
CA GLY A 146 -2.90 -1.62 -16.40
C GLY A 146 -1.67 -2.01 -17.23
N VAL A 147 -0.65 -1.17 -17.16
CA VAL A 147 0.64 -1.37 -17.81
C VAL A 147 1.74 -1.22 -16.75
N PRO A 148 2.83 -2.00 -16.78
CA PRO A 148 3.92 -1.83 -15.84
C PRO A 148 4.46 -0.39 -15.82
N GLY A 149 4.46 0.22 -14.65
CA GLY A 149 5.06 1.52 -14.37
C GLY A 149 6.50 1.39 -13.89
N LYS A 150 7.26 2.49 -14.00
CA LYS A 150 8.59 2.61 -13.39
C LYS A 150 8.51 3.62 -12.27
N PHE A 151 9.00 3.22 -11.10
CA PHE A 151 8.98 4.04 -9.89
C PHE A 151 10.35 4.01 -9.23
N SER A 152 10.81 5.18 -8.79
CA SER A 152 11.95 5.32 -7.91
C SER A 152 11.49 5.06 -6.48
N PHE A 153 11.79 3.86 -5.94
CA PHE A 153 11.27 3.43 -4.64
C PHE A 153 12.41 3.06 -3.67
N ARG A 154 12.19 3.32 -2.38
CA ARG A 154 13.12 2.90 -1.31
C ARG A 154 12.37 2.27 -0.13
N TYR A 155 12.68 1.02 0.17
CA TYR A 155 12.32 0.39 1.44
C TYR A 155 13.42 0.62 2.49
N VAL A 156 13.02 0.99 3.71
CA VAL A 156 13.88 1.12 4.88
C VAL A 156 13.23 0.36 6.04
N ASN A 157 13.91 -0.69 6.52
CA ASN A 157 13.60 -1.22 7.84
C ASN A 157 14.32 -0.34 8.88
N ILE A 158 13.56 0.35 9.72
CA ILE A 158 14.06 1.35 10.67
C ILE A 158 14.72 0.75 11.91
N SER A 159 14.58 -0.57 12.11
CA SER A 159 15.24 -1.35 13.16
C SER A 159 16.65 -1.80 12.77
N ARG A 160 17.04 -1.65 11.50
CA ARG A 160 18.37 -2.12 11.06
C ARG A 160 19.49 -1.15 11.47
N PRO A 161 20.71 -1.65 11.73
CA PRO A 161 21.85 -0.79 12.06
C PRO A 161 22.19 0.28 11.02
N ASP A 162 21.81 0.07 9.75
CA ASP A 162 22.05 1.04 8.67
C ASP A 162 20.89 2.01 8.41
N ALA A 163 19.85 2.01 9.27
CA ALA A 163 18.65 2.84 9.13
C ALA A 163 19.00 4.33 9.07
N ASP A 164 19.79 4.86 10.00
CA ASP A 164 20.11 6.29 10.07
C ASP A 164 20.79 6.80 8.78
N ARG A 165 21.69 5.99 8.21
CA ARG A 165 22.34 6.28 6.92
C ARG A 165 21.32 6.32 5.77
N ARG A 166 20.35 5.41 5.76
CA ARG A 166 19.30 5.36 4.72
C ARG A 166 18.31 6.51 4.86
N LEU A 167 17.90 6.85 6.08
CA LEU A 167 17.05 8.00 6.37
C LEU A 167 17.75 9.31 5.97
N ALA A 168 19.05 9.42 6.24
CA ALA A 168 19.86 10.56 5.78
C ALA A 168 19.92 10.65 4.24
N ASP A 169 20.05 9.53 3.51
CA ASP A 169 19.99 9.50 2.04
C ASP A 169 18.62 9.99 1.51
N LEU A 170 17.52 9.50 2.10
CA LEU A 170 16.16 9.91 1.77
C LEU A 170 16.00 11.42 1.93
N ARG A 171 16.40 11.96 3.10
CA ARG A 171 16.26 13.37 3.45
C ARG A 171 17.10 14.27 2.55
N ARG A 172 18.34 13.88 2.27
CA ARG A 172 19.28 14.67 1.48
C ARG A 172 18.92 14.72 0.00
N ASN A 173 18.59 13.56 -0.58
CA ASN A 173 18.51 13.46 -2.04
C ASN A 173 17.10 13.65 -2.59
N ARG A 174 16.05 13.36 -1.80
CA ARG A 174 14.62 13.45 -2.20
C ARG A 174 14.33 12.99 -3.64
N ARG A 175 15.05 11.96 -4.09
CA ARG A 175 15.04 11.45 -5.47
C ARG A 175 14.08 10.28 -5.69
N PHE A 176 13.46 9.80 -4.62
CA PHE A 176 12.52 8.69 -4.65
C PHE A 176 11.10 9.24 -4.82
N ASP A 177 10.32 8.61 -5.69
CA ASP A 177 8.89 8.86 -5.83
C ASP A 177 8.21 8.54 -4.51
N PHE A 178 8.54 7.37 -3.97
CA PHE A 178 7.95 6.81 -2.77
C PHE A 178 9.01 6.12 -1.91
N PHE A 179 8.73 6.01 -0.63
CA PHE A 179 9.52 5.19 0.27
C PHE A 179 8.61 4.50 1.28
N CYS A 180 9.10 3.41 1.86
CA CYS A 180 8.45 2.70 2.95
C CYS A 180 9.37 2.66 4.16
N LEU A 181 8.81 2.96 5.33
CA LEU A 181 9.47 2.84 6.64
C LEU A 181 8.73 1.79 7.47
N ASN A 182 9.40 0.70 7.82
CA ASN A 182 8.77 -0.40 8.57
C ASN A 182 9.70 -0.90 9.68
N ASP A 183 9.15 -1.32 10.80
CA ASP A 183 9.83 -1.71 12.03
C ASP A 183 9.63 -3.21 12.35
N VAL A 184 9.91 -4.06 11.36
CA VAL A 184 9.85 -5.52 11.54
C VAL A 184 10.98 -6.01 12.47
N ASP A 185 10.64 -6.97 13.33
CA ASP A 185 11.55 -7.68 14.24
C ASP A 185 12.25 -6.79 15.29
N VAL A 186 11.54 -5.79 15.84
CA VAL A 186 12.08 -4.90 16.89
C VAL A 186 12.00 -5.56 18.27
N PRO A 187 13.13 -5.73 18.98
CA PRO A 187 13.13 -6.14 20.39
C PRO A 187 12.34 -5.14 21.26
N PRO A 188 11.58 -5.59 22.28
CA PRO A 188 10.79 -4.70 23.14
C PRO A 188 11.56 -3.48 23.69
N GLU A 189 12.83 -3.68 24.04
CA GLU A 189 13.75 -2.66 24.57
C GLU A 189 14.15 -1.59 23.54
N GLU A 190 14.06 -1.87 22.25
CA GLU A 190 14.43 -0.92 21.17
C GLU A 190 13.22 -0.17 20.59
N ARG A 191 11.98 -0.56 20.93
CA ARG A 191 10.75 -0.01 20.33
C ARG A 191 10.62 1.50 20.51
N GLU A 192 10.94 2.01 21.68
CA GLU A 192 10.89 3.45 21.96
C GLU A 192 11.90 4.20 21.08
N GLN A 193 13.14 3.70 20.99
CA GLN A 193 14.18 4.31 20.17
C GLN A 193 13.81 4.31 18.68
N VAL A 194 13.26 3.20 18.18
CA VAL A 194 12.80 3.08 16.79
C VAL A 194 11.63 4.04 16.51
N SER A 195 10.69 4.17 17.45
CA SER A 195 9.58 5.13 17.36
C SER A 195 10.06 6.58 17.29
N VAL A 196 10.98 6.97 18.19
CA VAL A 196 11.58 8.32 18.19
C VAL A 196 12.30 8.59 16.86
N ARG A 197 13.14 7.66 16.38
CA ARG A 197 13.84 7.80 15.09
C ARG A 197 12.87 8.03 13.93
N MET A 198 11.76 7.27 13.89
CA MET A 198 10.74 7.41 12.85
C MET A 198 10.03 8.77 12.93
N HIS A 199 9.63 9.18 14.14
CA HIS A 199 8.97 10.45 14.37
C HIS A 199 9.86 11.63 13.96
N GLU A 200 11.10 11.68 14.47
CA GLU A 200 12.07 12.72 14.11
C GLU A 200 12.30 12.78 12.60
N PHE A 201 12.42 11.63 11.93
CA PHE A 201 12.57 11.61 10.48
C PHE A 201 11.34 12.22 9.78
N LEU A 202 10.11 11.81 10.16
CA LEU A 202 8.89 12.26 9.52
C LEU A 202 8.63 13.75 9.74
N GLU A 203 8.85 14.28 10.95
CA GLU A 203 8.74 15.72 11.24
C GLU A 203 9.72 16.55 10.40
N ASN A 204 10.95 16.06 10.23
CA ASN A 204 11.93 16.72 9.37
C ASN A 204 11.60 16.57 7.87
N TYR A 205 11.00 15.44 7.47
CA TYR A 205 10.72 15.16 6.08
C TYR A 205 9.47 15.89 5.58
N PHE A 206 8.44 15.98 6.43
CA PHE A 206 7.15 16.62 6.20
C PHE A 206 6.88 17.68 7.29
N PRO A 207 7.58 18.82 7.27
CA PRO A 207 7.51 19.82 8.34
C PRO A 207 6.19 20.60 8.37
N PHE A 208 5.31 20.40 7.40
CA PHE A 208 4.02 21.09 7.32
C PHE A 208 2.90 20.05 7.28
N PRO A 209 1.88 20.18 8.14
CA PRO A 209 0.74 19.28 8.12
C PRO A 209 -0.01 19.42 6.80
N SER A 210 -0.53 18.30 6.31
CA SER A 210 -1.41 18.30 5.14
C SER A 210 -2.77 18.92 5.49
N PRO A 211 -3.48 19.52 4.52
CA PRO A 211 -4.83 20.07 4.77
C PRO A 211 -5.87 18.99 5.11
N PHE A 212 -5.51 17.70 5.02
CA PHE A 212 -6.38 16.57 5.35
C PHE A 212 -6.06 15.95 6.72
N GLU A 213 -5.00 16.41 7.39
CA GLU A 213 -4.72 15.99 8.76
C GLU A 213 -5.81 16.51 9.70
N LYS A 214 -6.26 15.65 10.60
CA LYS A 214 -7.18 16.07 11.65
C LYS A 214 -6.40 17.03 12.56
N GLN A 215 -6.93 18.23 12.75
CA GLN A 215 -6.42 19.12 13.78
C GLN A 215 -6.54 18.41 15.13
N GLU A 216 -5.45 18.39 15.90
CA GLU A 216 -5.53 17.93 17.28
C GLU A 216 -6.55 18.81 18.02
N PRO A 217 -7.49 18.22 18.78
CA PRO A 217 -8.39 19.01 19.61
C PRO A 217 -7.58 19.70 20.72
N GLY A 218 -7.06 20.90 20.46
CA GLY A 218 -6.35 21.70 21.46
C GLY A 218 -5.41 22.80 20.96
N THR A 219 -4.96 22.77 19.69
CA THR A 219 -4.01 23.77 19.16
C THR A 219 -4.68 24.67 18.12
N GLY A 220 -5.67 25.46 18.57
CA GLY A 220 -6.19 26.56 17.77
C GLY A 220 -5.12 27.63 17.61
N SER A 221 -4.47 27.68 16.43
CA SER A 221 -3.73 28.87 16.03
C SER A 221 -4.72 30.00 15.77
N ALA A 222 -4.62 31.07 16.56
CA ALA A 222 -5.30 32.33 16.30
C ALA A 222 -4.82 32.89 14.95
N GLY A 223 -5.59 32.66 13.89
CA GLY A 223 -5.39 33.23 12.56
C GLY A 223 -6.36 34.37 12.30
N SER A 224 -5.88 35.59 12.52
CA SER A 224 -6.28 36.87 11.91
C SER A 224 -7.68 36.98 11.31
N ALA A 225 -8.55 37.72 12.01
CA ALA A 225 -9.69 38.39 11.41
C ALA A 225 -9.18 39.44 10.41
N GLU A 226 -9.34 39.18 9.11
CA GLU A 226 -9.32 40.22 8.10
C GLU A 226 -10.66 40.98 8.16
N THR A 227 -10.60 42.19 8.71
CA THR A 227 -11.67 43.17 8.60
C THR A 227 -11.67 43.70 7.16
N GLN A 228 -12.69 43.34 6.37
CA GLN A 228 -13.01 44.05 5.14
C GLN A 228 -13.63 45.40 5.49
N SER A 229 -13.08 46.47 4.92
CA SER A 229 -13.76 47.74 4.65
C SER A 229 -13.38 48.23 3.26
#